data_AF-A0A843G4W7-F1
#
_entry.id   AF-A0A843G4W7-F1
#
_cell.length_a   1.000
_cell.length_b   1.000
_cell.length_c   1.000
_cell.angle_alpha   90.00
_cell.angle_beta   90.00
_cell.angle_gamma   90.00
#
_symmetry.space_group_name_H-M   'P 1'
#
loop_
_entity.id
_entity.type
_entity.pdbx_description
1 polymer ?
#
loop_
_entity_poly.entity_id
_entity_poly.type
_entity_poly.pdbx_seq_one_letter_code
_entity_poly.pdbx_strand_id
1 'polypeptide(L)'
;VLTNAPLDFGEPVLESKCGKYMICRDACPGGAISGKNWNYRLKRNDFYDDKKCEKYALVVSEENLGKPDTVCGKCIYACPHTQKYIKRA
;
A
#
# COMPACT_ATOMS: atom_id res chain seq x y z
N VAL A 1 3.96 -15.48 12.15
CA VAL A 1 4.49 -16.58 12.98
C VAL A 1 5.78 -17.07 12.33
N LEU A 2 6.90 -17.15 13.05
CA LEU A 2 8.12 -17.83 12.59
C LEU A 2 8.14 -19.23 13.20
N THR A 3 8.53 -20.24 12.43
CA THR A 3 8.46 -21.64 12.85
C THR A 3 9.59 -22.47 12.25
N ASN A 4 9.98 -23.53 12.95
CA ASN A 4 10.92 -24.54 12.46
C ASN A 4 10.18 -25.77 11.90
N ALA A 5 8.85 -25.73 11.80
CA ALA A 5 8.07 -26.81 11.22
C ALA A 5 8.49 -27.05 9.76
N PRO A 6 8.65 -28.31 9.31
CA PRO A 6 8.98 -28.60 7.93
C PRO A 6 7.78 -28.29 7.04
N LEU A 7 7.90 -27.26 6.22
CA LEU A 7 6.86 -26.79 5.30
C LEU A 7 7.46 -26.57 3.92
N ASP A 8 6.68 -26.88 2.89
CA ASP A 8 7.03 -26.50 1.52
C ASP A 8 6.94 -24.98 1.36
N PHE A 9 7.88 -24.41 0.61
CA PHE A 9 7.92 -22.98 0.32
C PHE A 9 7.13 -22.69 -0.96
N GLY A 10 6.40 -21.58 -0.97
CA GLY A 10 5.74 -21.07 -2.17
C GLY A 10 6.72 -20.40 -3.14
N GLU A 11 6.28 -20.21 -4.39
CA GLU A 11 7.03 -19.44 -5.38
C GLU A 11 7.02 -17.93 -5.03
N PRO A 12 8.18 -17.26 -5.00
CA PRO A 12 8.25 -15.85 -4.66
C PRO A 12 7.75 -14.96 -5.80
N VAL A 13 7.05 -13.88 -5.45
CA VAL A 13 6.73 -12.79 -6.38
C VAL A 13 7.91 -11.81 -6.39
N LEU A 14 8.59 -11.69 -7.53
CA LEU A 14 9.81 -10.88 -7.66
C LEU A 14 9.56 -9.45 -8.16
N GLU A 15 8.40 -9.22 -8.77
CA GLU A 15 8.01 -7.93 -9.35
C GLU A 15 6.52 -7.66 -9.16
N SER A 16 6.14 -6.38 -9.22
CA SER A 16 4.75 -5.96 -9.06
C SER A 16 3.88 -6.45 -10.21
N LYS A 17 2.67 -6.89 -9.88
CA LYS A 17 1.58 -7.10 -10.86
C LYS A 17 0.84 -5.80 -11.22
N CYS A 18 1.40 -4.66 -10.84
CA CYS A 18 0.91 -3.35 -11.22
C CYS A 18 1.02 -3.19 -12.74
N GLY A 19 0.03 -2.51 -13.34
CA GLY A 19 0.10 -2.14 -14.75
C GLY A 19 0.85 -0.83 -14.96
N LYS A 20 0.65 -0.21 -16.13
CA LYS A 20 1.20 1.13 -16.43
C LYS A 20 0.62 2.25 -15.56
N TYR A 21 -0.55 2.02 -14.95
CA TYR A 21 -1.29 3.04 -14.21
C TYR A 21 -1.06 2.88 -12.70
N MET A 22 -0.53 3.95 -12.10
CA MET A 22 -0.27 4.06 -10.67
C MET A 22 -1.31 4.95 -9.99
N ILE A 23 -2.59 4.61 -10.13
CA ILE A 23 -3.69 5.41 -9.59
C ILE A 23 -3.61 5.57 -8.06
N CYS A 24 -2.97 4.63 -7.37
CA CYS A 24 -2.71 4.75 -5.93
C CYS A 24 -1.82 5.95 -5.60
N ARG A 25 -0.86 6.31 -6.46
CA ARG A 25 -0.03 7.52 -6.31
C ARG A 25 -0.90 8.76 -6.41
N ASP A 26 -1.69 8.84 -7.46
CA ASP A 26 -2.50 10.03 -7.75
C ASP A 26 -3.63 10.20 -6.72
N ALA A 27 -4.13 9.10 -6.17
CA ALA A 27 -5.11 9.08 -5.09
C ALA A 27 -4.51 9.29 -3.69
N CYS A 28 -3.18 9.39 -3.53
CA CYS A 28 -2.53 9.53 -2.23
C CYS A 28 -2.42 11.01 -1.83
N PRO A 29 -3.28 11.51 -0.92
CA PRO A 29 -3.22 12.91 -0.48
C PRO A 29 -1.95 13.24 0.32
N GLY A 30 -1.32 12.24 0.94
CA GLY A 30 -0.05 12.40 1.65
C GLY A 30 1.18 12.44 0.72
N GLY A 31 1.04 12.14 -0.58
CA GLY A 31 2.17 12.11 -1.50
C GLY A 31 3.26 11.08 -1.13
N ALA A 32 2.84 9.96 -0.51
CA ALA A 32 3.73 8.94 0.04
C ALA A 32 4.21 7.91 -0.99
N ILE A 33 3.52 7.75 -2.10
CA ILE A 33 3.79 6.68 -3.08
C ILE A 33 4.67 7.24 -4.20
N SER A 34 5.79 6.58 -4.51
CA SER A 34 6.74 7.11 -5.51
C SER A 34 6.26 6.96 -6.96
N GLY A 35 5.34 6.02 -7.22
CA GLY A 35 4.89 5.68 -8.57
C GLY A 35 5.85 4.78 -9.35
N LYS A 36 6.92 4.29 -8.72
CA LYS A 36 7.80 3.27 -9.32
C LYS A 36 7.13 1.90 -9.25
N ASN A 37 7.43 1.01 -10.20
CA ASN A 37 7.07 -0.41 -10.06
C ASN A 37 7.92 -1.04 -8.96
N TRP A 38 7.28 -1.83 -8.10
CA TRP A 38 7.99 -2.58 -7.07
C TRP A 38 8.72 -3.78 -7.69
N ASN A 39 9.91 -4.08 -7.17
CA ASN A 39 10.61 -5.34 -7.39
C ASN A 39 11.45 -5.67 -6.14
N TYR A 40 11.88 -6.92 -6.02
CA TYR A 40 12.59 -7.42 -4.83
C TYR A 40 13.93 -6.72 -4.52
N ARG A 41 14.51 -5.99 -5.48
CA ARG A 41 15.77 -5.24 -5.28
C ARG A 41 15.52 -3.80 -4.84
N LEU A 42 14.29 -3.32 -4.92
CA LEU A 42 13.94 -1.94 -4.60
C LEU A 42 13.94 -1.74 -3.09
N LYS A 43 14.63 -0.70 -2.60
CA LYS A 43 14.56 -0.35 -1.18
C LYS A 43 13.15 0.15 -0.85
N ARG A 44 12.65 -0.19 0.34
CA ARG A 44 11.34 0.24 0.82
C ARG A 44 11.11 1.74 0.63
N ASN A 45 12.06 2.57 1.07
CA ASN A 45 11.90 4.03 1.05
C ASN A 45 12.03 4.63 -0.36
N ASP A 46 12.55 3.89 -1.34
CA ASP A 46 12.54 4.31 -2.74
C ASP A 46 11.16 4.07 -3.39
N PHE A 47 10.36 3.17 -2.80
CA PHE A 47 9.01 2.82 -3.24
C PHE A 47 7.93 3.64 -2.50
N TYR A 48 8.10 3.81 -1.18
CA TYR A 48 7.08 4.34 -0.29
C TYR A 48 7.69 5.14 0.87
N ASP A 49 7.26 6.40 1.00
CA ASP A 49 7.61 7.31 2.10
C ASP A 49 6.58 7.17 3.22
N ASP A 50 6.93 6.37 4.22
CA ASP A 50 6.04 6.08 5.35
C ASP A 50 5.84 7.28 6.26
N LYS A 51 6.77 8.22 6.32
CA LYS A 51 6.64 9.42 7.16
C LYS A 51 5.65 10.39 6.58
N LYS A 52 5.61 10.54 5.26
CA LYS A 52 4.54 11.28 4.59
C LYS A 52 3.17 10.62 4.78
N CYS A 53 3.10 9.29 4.71
CA CYS A 53 1.82 8.61 4.94
C CYS A 53 1.36 8.76 6.39
N GLU A 54 2.22 8.49 7.36
CA GLU A 54 1.94 8.60 8.80
C GLU A 54 1.43 10.01 9.13
N LYS A 55 2.16 11.04 8.68
CA LYS A 55 1.78 12.43 8.91
C LYS A 55 0.37 12.75 8.41
N TYR A 56 0.02 12.34 7.19
CA TYR A 56 -1.32 12.59 6.66
C TYR A 56 -2.38 11.73 7.34
N ALA A 57 -2.09 10.45 7.60
CA ALA A 57 -3.02 9.51 8.20
C ALA A 57 -3.48 9.97 9.59
N LEU A 58 -2.54 10.45 10.42
CA LEU A 58 -2.86 10.98 11.75
C LEU A 58 -3.81 12.18 11.71
N VAL A 59 -3.65 13.06 10.71
CA VAL A 59 -4.53 14.23 10.52
C VAL A 59 -5.91 13.79 10.07
N VAL A 60 -5.99 13.00 8.99
CA VAL A 60 -7.28 12.63 8.39
C VAL A 60 -8.09 11.69 9.30
N SER A 61 -7.43 10.86 10.12
CA SER A 61 -8.13 10.01 11.07
C SER A 61 -8.68 10.82 12.25
N GLU A 62 -7.95 11.82 12.75
CA GLU A 62 -8.46 12.72 13.78
C GLU A 62 -9.70 13.45 13.26
N GLU A 63 -9.63 14.01 12.05
CA GLU A 63 -10.74 14.73 11.43
C GLU A 63 -11.98 13.87 11.20
N ASN A 64 -11.82 12.61 10.77
CA ASN A 64 -12.96 11.77 10.38
C ASN A 64 -13.42 10.79 11.46
N LEU A 65 -12.55 10.43 12.40
CA LEU A 65 -12.79 9.40 13.42
C LEU A 65 -12.70 9.94 14.85
N GLY A 66 -12.26 11.18 15.05
CA GLY A 66 -12.09 11.81 16.37
C GLY A 66 -10.92 11.22 17.18
N LYS A 67 -9.98 10.54 16.52
CA LYS A 67 -8.76 10.02 17.15
C LYS A 67 -7.58 10.00 16.15
N PRO A 68 -6.35 10.38 16.55
CA PRO A 68 -5.19 10.27 15.68
C PRO A 68 -4.76 8.80 15.61
N ASP A 69 -4.66 8.30 14.40
CA ASP A 69 -4.29 6.92 14.07
C ASP A 69 -3.68 6.88 12.67
N THR A 70 -3.08 5.76 12.29
CA THR A 70 -2.45 5.56 10.99
C THR A 70 -3.43 5.03 9.93
N VAL A 71 -4.72 5.37 10.07
CA VAL A 71 -5.81 4.88 9.23
C VAL A 71 -6.17 5.90 8.15
N CYS A 72 -5.92 5.56 6.89
CA CYS A 72 -6.36 6.33 5.72
C CYS A 72 -6.88 5.43 4.59
N GLY A 73 -6.09 4.46 4.14
CA GLY A 73 -6.53 3.40 3.23
C GLY A 73 -6.88 3.83 1.78
N LYS A 74 -6.76 5.11 1.42
CA LYS A 74 -7.16 5.61 0.08
C LYS A 74 -6.44 4.93 -1.08
N CYS A 75 -5.15 4.63 -0.93
CA CYS A 75 -4.37 3.90 -1.94
C CYS A 75 -4.88 2.46 -2.15
N ILE A 76 -5.30 1.78 -1.08
CA ILE A 76 -5.88 0.43 -1.12
C ILE A 76 -7.24 0.50 -1.81
N TYR A 77 -8.09 1.45 -1.43
CA TYR A 77 -9.40 1.64 -2.03
C TYR A 77 -9.31 1.94 -3.53
N ALA A 78 -8.43 2.84 -3.96
CA ALA A 78 -8.29 3.24 -5.37
C ALA A 78 -7.70 2.14 -6.26
N CYS A 79 -7.05 1.12 -5.69
CA CYS A 79 -6.38 0.07 -6.46
C CYS A 79 -7.37 -0.69 -7.37
N PRO A 80 -7.06 -0.90 -8.66
CA PRO A 80 -7.92 -1.66 -9.58
C PRO A 80 -8.19 -3.10 -9.12
N HIS A 81 -7.24 -3.73 -8.41
CA HIS A 81 -7.46 -5.06 -7.84
C HIS A 81 -8.55 -5.03 -6.76
N THR A 82 -8.52 -4.03 -5.88
CA THR A 82 -9.55 -3.81 -4.85
C THR A 82 -10.91 -3.51 -5.48
N GLN A 83 -10.94 -2.59 -6.45
CA GLN A 83 -12.19 -2.24 -7.14
C GLN A 83 -12.80 -3.42 -7.89
N LYS A 84 -11.97 -4.25 -8.54
CA LYS A 84 -12.42 -5.49 -9.18
C LYS A 84 -12.99 -6.50 -8.19
N TYR A 85 -12.40 -6.60 -7.00
CA TYR A 85 -12.92 -7.44 -5.92
C TYR A 85 -14.28 -6.92 -5.42
N ILE A 86 -14.38 -5.62 -5.10
CA ILE A 86 -15.62 -5.00 -4.60
C ILE A 86 -16.77 -5.15 -5.60
N LYS A 87 -16.54 -4.95 -6.90
CA LYS A 87 -17.57 -5.07 -7.93
C LYS A 87 -18.08 -6.51 -8.16
N ARG A 88 -17.37 -7.51 -7.64
CA ARG A 88 -17.74 -8.93 -7.74
C ARG A 88 -18.49 -9.43 -6.50
N ALA A 89 -18.32 -8.74 -5.38
CA ALA A 89 -19.02 -9.01 -4.13
C ALA A 89 -20.44 -8.44 -4.20
#